data_AF-A0AAD5N3J8-F1
#
_entry.id   AF-A0AAD5N3J8-F1
#
_cell.length_a   1.000
_cell.length_b   1.000
_cell.length_c   1.000
_cell.angle_alpha   90.00
_cell.angle_beta   90.00
_cell.angle_gamma   90.00
#
_symmetry.space_group_name_H-M   'P 1'
#
loop_
_entity.id
_entity.type
_entity.pdbx_description
1 polymer ?
#
loop_
_entity_poly.entity_id
_entity_poly.type
_entity_poly.pdbx_seq_one_letter_code
_entity_poly.pdbx_strand_id
1 'polypeptide(L)'
;MCYHRIRKAKQYDDDVLDEILPSYECRIEEDPSEDYELLVDGLEIPAEQVSVPQTKSSDGISTTTKELLEKGMDIKINSSATHLTRLTTNVSCRRSLQEDVHRHEQKKFQKYHKNDRF
;
A
#
# COMPACT_ATOMS: atom_id res chain seq x y z
N MET A 1 -9.01 -4.69 -24.96
CA MET A 1 -8.35 -5.21 -23.74
C MET A 1 -8.57 -4.18 -22.63
N CYS A 2 -9.39 -4.49 -21.63
CA CYS A 2 -9.73 -3.53 -20.56
C CYS A 2 -8.92 -3.84 -19.31
N TYR A 3 -8.05 -2.91 -18.92
CA TYR A 3 -7.36 -2.93 -17.63
C TYR A 3 -8.40 -2.76 -16.53
N HIS A 4 -8.74 -3.84 -15.82
CA HIS A 4 -9.37 -3.71 -14.50
C HIS A 4 -8.35 -3.05 -13.57
N ARG A 5 -8.34 -1.71 -13.52
CA ARG A 5 -7.85 -0.98 -12.35
C ARG A 5 -8.77 -1.38 -11.21
N ILE A 6 -8.37 -2.38 -10.44
CA ILE A 6 -8.95 -2.63 -9.12
C ILE A 6 -8.66 -1.36 -8.32
N ARG A 7 -9.63 -0.43 -8.26
CA ARG A 7 -9.62 0.63 -7.25
C ARG A 7 -9.64 -0.10 -5.91
N LYS A 8 -8.51 -0.09 -5.21
CA LYS A 8 -8.49 -0.59 -3.83
C LYS A 8 -9.35 0.36 -3.01
N ALA A 9 -10.42 -0.15 -2.42
CA ALA A 9 -11.17 0.61 -1.43
C ALA A 9 -10.22 0.96 -0.29
N LYS A 10 -10.10 2.25 0.03
CA LYS A 10 -9.48 2.69 1.28
C LYS A 10 -10.35 2.17 2.41
N GLN A 11 -9.73 1.53 3.40
CA GLN A 11 -10.41 1.11 4.61
C GLN A 11 -10.15 2.19 5.65
N TYR A 12 -11.22 2.64 6.29
CA TYR A 12 -11.21 3.68 7.30
C TYR A 12 -11.46 3.03 8.66
N ASP A 13 -10.79 3.54 9.70
CA ASP A 13 -11.03 3.15 11.08
C ASP A 13 -12.27 3.89 11.60
N ASP A 14 -13.37 3.16 11.78
CA ASP A 14 -14.65 3.77 12.14
C ASP A 14 -14.58 4.45 13.53
N ASP A 15 -13.76 3.94 14.46
CA ASP A 15 -13.61 4.52 15.80
C ASP A 15 -12.88 5.87 15.74
N VAL A 16 -11.85 5.98 14.89
CA VAL A 16 -11.09 7.23 14.66
C VAL A 16 -11.92 8.22 13.84
N LEU A 17 -12.75 7.73 12.92
CA LEU A 17 -13.67 8.55 12.14
C LEU A 17 -14.70 9.23 13.03
N ASP A 18 -15.29 8.48 13.97
CA ASP A 18 -16.27 8.99 14.93
C ASP A 18 -15.67 10.00 15.93
N GLU A 19 -14.35 9.94 16.18
CA GLU A 19 -13.64 10.93 17.00
C GLU A 19 -13.35 12.24 16.24
N ILE A 20 -12.98 12.13 14.95
CA ILE A 20 -12.55 13.29 14.15
C ILE A 20 -13.75 14.06 13.57
N LEU A 21 -14.80 13.37 13.11
CA LEU A 21 -15.96 13.98 12.46
C LEU A 21 -16.62 15.09 13.29
N PRO A 22 -16.84 14.95 14.61
CA PRO A 22 -17.45 16.00 15.43
C PRO A 22 -16.57 17.25 15.59
N SER A 23 -15.26 17.12 15.41
CA SER A 23 -14.29 18.23 15.51
C SER A 23 -14.12 19.00 14.20
N TYR A 24 -14.62 18.45 13.08
CA TYR A 24 -14.53 19.07 11.77
C TYR A 24 -15.60 20.16 11.61
N GLU A 25 -15.19 21.42 11.77
CA GLU A 25 -16.04 22.57 11.51
C GLU A 25 -16.04 22.87 9.99
N CYS A 26 -17.00 22.31 9.27
CA CYS A 26 -17.21 22.63 7.86
C CYS A 26 -17.67 24.09 7.73
N ARG A 27 -16.77 24.99 7.38
CA ARG A 27 -17.13 26.37 7.03
C ARG A 27 -17.73 26.34 5.63
N ILE A 28 -19.01 26.70 5.53
CA ILE A 28 -19.69 26.89 4.27
C ILE A 28 -19.50 28.38 3.92
N GLU A 29 -18.74 28.67 2.87
CA GLU A 29 -18.59 30.00 2.29
C GLU A 29 -19.78 30.34 1.38
N GLU A 30 -19.87 31.59 0.95
CA GLU A 30 -20.98 32.06 0.09
C GLU A 30 -20.84 31.63 -1.37
N ASP A 31 -19.64 31.25 -1.84
CA ASP A 31 -19.38 30.73 -3.19
C ASP A 31 -19.29 29.19 -3.19
N PRO A 32 -20.27 28.48 -3.79
CA PRO A 32 -20.30 27.02 -3.83
C PRO A 32 -19.12 26.38 -4.59
N SER A 33 -18.38 27.14 -5.40
CA SER A 33 -17.23 26.63 -6.15
C SER A 33 -15.92 26.68 -5.36
N GLU A 34 -15.78 27.64 -4.45
CA GLU A 34 -14.66 27.74 -3.50
C GLU A 34 -14.84 26.75 -2.34
N ASP A 35 -16.10 26.50 -1.95
CA ASP A 35 -16.47 25.52 -0.93
C ASP A 35 -15.98 24.11 -1.20
N TYR A 36 -15.99 23.67 -2.47
CA TYR A 36 -15.65 22.29 -2.80
C TYR A 36 -14.14 22.00 -2.66
N GLU A 37 -13.28 22.91 -3.09
CA GLU A 37 -11.83 22.73 -2.96
C GLU A 37 -11.40 22.77 -1.48
N LEU A 38 -11.95 23.72 -0.71
CA LEU A 38 -11.69 23.82 0.73
C LEU A 38 -12.22 22.62 1.51
N LEU A 39 -13.36 22.07 1.11
CA LEU A 39 -13.91 20.85 1.68
C LEU A 39 -13.02 19.64 1.35
N VAL A 40 -12.53 19.52 0.12
CA VAL A 40 -11.62 18.43 -0.28
C VAL A 40 -10.29 18.52 0.48
N ASP A 41 -9.67 19.70 0.56
CA ASP A 41 -8.41 19.91 1.28
C ASP A 41 -8.60 19.68 2.79
N GLY A 42 -9.70 20.17 3.35
CA GLY A 42 -10.04 19.98 4.77
C GLY A 42 -10.32 18.52 5.13
N LEU A 43 -10.86 17.73 4.21
CA LEU A 43 -11.13 16.30 4.39
C LEU A 43 -9.93 15.41 4.05
N GLU A 44 -8.92 15.90 3.35
CA GLU A 44 -7.75 15.11 2.97
C GLU A 44 -6.92 14.69 4.20
N ILE A 45 -6.70 15.62 5.14
CA ILE A 45 -5.94 15.36 6.37
C ILE A 45 -6.65 14.34 7.28
N PRO A 46 -7.95 14.50 7.62
CA PRO A 46 -8.73 13.47 8.31
C PRO A 46 -8.71 12.12 7.59
N ALA A 47 -8.87 12.11 6.26
CA ALA A 47 -8.88 10.86 5.50
C ALA A 47 -7.54 10.12 5.53
N GLU A 48 -6.42 10.84 5.67
CA GLU A 48 -5.10 10.22 5.85
C GLU A 48 -4.92 9.66 7.27
N GLN A 49 -5.46 10.35 8.28
CA GLN A 49 -5.42 9.91 9.70
C GLN A 49 -6.29 8.68 9.97
N VAL A 50 -7.46 8.61 9.35
CA VAL A 50 -8.43 7.51 9.51
C VAL A 50 -8.07 6.32 8.61
N SER A 51 -7.19 6.51 7.62
CA SER A 51 -6.82 5.45 6.68
C SER A 51 -6.02 4.35 7.40
N VAL A 52 -6.65 3.19 7.60
CA VAL A 52 -5.94 2.02 8.11
C VAL A 52 -4.92 1.56 7.05
N PRO A 53 -3.62 1.46 7.38
CA PRO A 53 -2.66 0.88 6.47
C PRO A 53 -3.10 -0.56 6.21
N GLN A 54 -3.58 -0.80 4.99
CA GLN A 54 -4.00 -2.12 4.56
C GLN A 54 -2.80 -3.06 4.73
N THR A 55 -2.77 -3.83 5.82
CA THR A 55 -1.77 -4.86 6.06
C THR A 55 -2.00 -5.93 5.01
N LYS A 56 -1.40 -5.74 3.84
CA LYS A 56 -1.31 -6.78 2.83
C LYS A 56 -0.58 -7.91 3.54
N SER A 57 -1.28 -9.01 3.82
CA SER A 57 -0.70 -10.15 4.50
C SER A 57 0.62 -10.50 3.80
N SER A 58 1.72 -10.35 4.54
CA SER A 58 3.05 -10.65 4.02
C SER A 58 3.32 -12.16 4.03
N ASP A 59 2.28 -12.96 4.31
CA ASP A 59 2.31 -14.43 4.40
C ASP A 59 2.72 -15.08 3.07
N GLY A 60 2.53 -14.38 1.95
CA GLY A 60 2.99 -14.82 0.63
C GLY A 60 4.45 -14.49 0.29
N ILE A 61 5.15 -13.76 1.15
CA ILE A 61 6.49 -13.22 0.90
C ILE A 61 7.49 -13.88 1.85
N SER A 62 8.63 -14.34 1.31
CA SER A 62 9.70 -14.95 2.10
C SER A 62 10.32 -13.97 3.10
N THR A 63 10.87 -14.50 4.20
CA THR A 63 11.59 -13.72 5.22
C THR A 63 12.71 -12.88 4.61
N THR A 64 13.47 -13.46 3.69
CA THR A 64 14.55 -12.79 2.95
C THR A 64 14.06 -11.59 2.15
N THR A 65 12.89 -11.70 1.52
CA THR A 65 12.30 -10.56 0.79
C THR A 65 11.80 -9.49 1.75
N LYS A 66 11.27 -9.86 2.93
CA LYS A 66 10.86 -8.90 3.96
C LYS A 66 12.05 -8.07 4.45
N GLU A 67 13.17 -8.72 4.76
CA GLU A 67 14.41 -8.06 5.19
C GLU A 67 14.95 -7.10 4.10
N LEU A 68 14.90 -7.51 2.83
CA LEU A 68 15.32 -6.65 1.72
C LEU A 68 14.41 -5.43 1.55
N LEU A 69 13.09 -5.60 1.74
CA LEU A 69 12.14 -4.50 1.67
C LEU A 69 12.32 -3.52 2.83
N GLU A 70 12.57 -4.02 4.04
CA GLU A 70 12.89 -3.18 5.20
C GLU A 70 14.15 -2.35 4.95
N LYS A 71 15.25 -2.99 4.54
CA LYS A 71 16.47 -2.30 4.12
C LYS A 71 16.24 -1.31 2.97
N GLY A 72 15.32 -1.64 2.06
CA GLY A 72 14.87 -0.77 0.98
C GLY A 72 14.17 0.50 1.49
N MET A 73 13.34 0.37 2.51
CA MET A 73 12.65 1.48 3.16
C MET A 73 13.65 2.38 3.90
N ASP A 74 14.60 1.80 4.64
CA ASP A 74 15.65 2.54 5.33
C ASP A 74 16.46 3.41 4.35
N ILE A 75 16.85 2.82 3.21
CA ILE A 75 17.61 3.52 2.17
C ILE A 75 16.76 4.59 1.46
N LYS A 76 15.45 4.37 1.33
CA LYS A 76 14.53 5.34 0.73
C LYS A 76 14.41 6.60 1.60
N ILE A 77 14.28 6.41 2.91
CA ILE A 77 14.16 7.49 3.90
C ILE A 77 15.49 8.20 4.10
N ASN A 78 16.61 7.49 4.01
CA ASN A 78 17.94 8.07 4.18
C ASN A 78 18.28 9.11 3.08
N SER A 79 18.25 10.39 3.44
CA SER A 79 18.58 11.52 2.56
C SER A 79 20.04 11.53 2.09
N SER A 80 20.95 10.91 2.84
CA SER A 80 22.37 10.78 2.49
C SER A 80 22.69 9.61 1.56
N ALA A 81 21.72 8.74 1.28
CA ALA A 81 21.94 7.57 0.44
C ALA A 81 22.18 7.96 -1.02
N THR A 82 23.34 7.56 -1.55
CA THR A 82 23.71 7.76 -2.96
C THR A 82 22.69 7.14 -3.91
N HIS A 83 22.52 7.76 -5.08
CA HIS A 83 21.67 7.26 -6.16
C HIS A 83 21.96 5.79 -6.53
N LEU A 84 23.24 5.41 -6.62
CA LEU A 84 23.65 4.04 -6.92
C LEU A 84 23.16 3.04 -5.85
N THR A 85 23.24 3.41 -4.57
CA THR A 85 22.75 2.59 -3.45
C THR A 85 21.25 2.41 -3.54
N ARG A 86 20.50 3.48 -3.83
CA ARG A 86 19.04 3.42 -4.03
C ARG A 86 18.67 2.48 -5.18
N LEU A 87 19.36 2.59 -6.32
CA LEU A 87 19.12 1.72 -7.49
C LEU A 87 19.42 0.26 -7.18
N THR A 88 20.59 -0.03 -6.61
CA THR A 88 21.03 -1.39 -6.31
C THR A 88 20.05 -2.08 -5.36
N THR A 89 19.63 -1.40 -4.30
CA THR A 89 18.64 -1.93 -3.37
C THR A 89 17.29 -2.15 -4.04
N ASN A 90 16.85 -1.23 -4.90
CA ASN A 90 15.58 -1.39 -5.61
C ASN A 90 15.60 -2.61 -6.54
N VAL A 91 16.70 -2.83 -7.27
CA VAL A 91 16.89 -4.00 -8.13
C VAL A 91 16.83 -5.29 -7.32
N SER A 92 17.53 -5.33 -6.18
CA SER A 92 17.51 -6.50 -5.28
C SER A 92 16.11 -6.79 -4.74
N CYS A 93 15.38 -5.77 -4.30
CA CYS A 93 13.99 -5.91 -3.84
C CYS A 93 13.08 -6.49 -4.94
N ARG A 94 13.17 -5.94 -6.16
CA ARG A 94 12.37 -6.41 -7.30
C ARG A 94 12.66 -7.86 -7.64
N ARG A 95 13.94 -8.25 -7.66
CA ARG A 95 14.35 -9.63 -7.93
C ARG A 95 13.78 -10.59 -6.90
N SER A 96 13.94 -10.28 -5.61
CA SER A 96 13.45 -11.14 -4.53
C SER A 96 11.93 -11.31 -4.56
N LEU A 97 11.19 -10.24 -4.88
CA LEU A 97 9.74 -10.31 -5.10
C LEU A 97 9.36 -11.18 -6.30
N GLN A 98 10.07 -11.06 -7.42
CA GLN A 98 9.84 -11.91 -8.60
C GLN A 98 10.05 -13.39 -8.30
N GLU A 99 11.08 -13.72 -7.52
CA GLU A 99 11.33 -15.09 -7.09
C GLU A 99 10.22 -15.64 -6.18
N ASP A 100 9.73 -14.83 -5.25
CA ASP A 100 8.59 -15.21 -4.40
C ASP A 100 7.32 -15.49 -5.22
N VAL A 101 7.04 -14.65 -6.22
CA VAL A 101 5.94 -14.86 -7.17
C VAL A 101 6.13 -16.18 -7.91
N HIS A 102 7.31 -16.42 -8.47
CA HIS A 102 7.60 -17.64 -9.21
C HIS A 102 7.49 -18.89 -8.34
N ARG A 103 7.99 -18.85 -7.10
CA ARG A 103 7.85 -19.94 -6.11
C ARG A 103 6.40 -20.22 -5.78
N HIS A 104 5.59 -19.17 -5.59
CA HIS A 104 4.16 -19.31 -5.34
C HIS A 104 3.44 -19.99 -6.51
N GLU A 105 3.75 -19.58 -7.75
CA GLU A 105 3.22 -20.22 -8.96
C GLU A 105 3.60 -21.70 -9.04
N GLN A 106 4.89 -22.03 -8.85
CA GLN A 106 5.36 -23.43 -8.84
C GLN A 106 4.65 -24.28 -7.79
N LYS A 107 4.50 -23.78 -6.56
CA LYS A 107 3.76 -24.48 -5.49
C LYS A 107 2.31 -24.72 -5.90
N LYS A 108 1.68 -23.75 -6.56
CA LYS A 108 0.32 -23.87 -7.08
C LYS A 108 0.23 -25.01 -8.11
N PHE A 109 1.14 -25.05 -9.09
CA PHE A 109 1.21 -26.13 -10.09
C PHE A 109 1.42 -27.52 -9.46
N GLN A 110 2.34 -27.63 -8.50
CA GLN A 110 2.58 -28.90 -7.80
C GLN A 110 1.36 -29.38 -7.02
N LYS A 111 0.58 -28.47 -6.43
CA LYS A 111 -0.65 -28.82 -5.70
C LYS A 111 -1.71 -29.41 -6.63
N TYR A 112 -1.92 -28.83 -7.81
CA TYR A 112 -2.88 -29.37 -8.79
C TYR A 112 -2.47 -30.77 -9.26
N HIS A 113 -1.20 -30.97 -9.64
CA HIS A 113 -0.69 -32.28 -10.09
C HIS A 113 -0.65 -33.39 -9.01
N LYS A 114 -0.72 -33.03 -7.72
CA LYS A 114 -0.87 -34.00 -6.62
C LYS A 114 -2.33 -34.40 -6.42
N ASN A 115 -3.27 -33.50 -6.70
CA ASN A 115 -4.70 -33.75 -6.53
C ASN A 115 -5.28 -34.58 -7.68
N ASP A 116 -4.69 -34.55 -8.89
CA ASP A 116 -5.14 -35.33 -10.05
C ASP A 116 -4.62 -36.78 -10.06
N ARG A 117 -3.90 -37.21 -9.02
CA ARG A 117 -3.30 -38.55 -8.91
C ARG A 117 -4.08 -39.54 -8.04
N PHE A 118 -5.35 -39.24 -7.75
CA PHE A 118 -6.29 -40.11 -7.04
C PHE A 118 -7.62 -40.18 -7.78
#